data_AF-A0A4Q6BHH8-F1
#
_entry.id   AF-A0A4Q6BHH8-F1
#
_cell.length_a   1.000
_cell.length_b   1.000
_cell.length_c   1.000
_cell.angle_alpha   90.00
_cell.angle_beta   90.00
_cell.angle_gamma   90.00
#
_symmetry.space_group_name_H-M   'P 1'
#
loop_
_entity.id
_entity.type
_entity.pdbx_description
1 polymer ?
#
loop_
_entity_poly.entity_id
_entity_poly.type
_entity_poly.pdbx_seq_one_letter_code
_entity_poly.pdbx_strand_id
1 'polypeptide(L)'
;MQKPNGEVAYTRQGAFHRDGTGKVLLSNGSTMIPPITVPGNAVDVKISPQGEVKAQMQDGSEQDLGQIQLVRFVNEQGLHSMGDGLFRPTLASGAPTQGVPGEDGLGSLMQGALEGSNVNVAQSMVEMIQAQRAYEMNTKIMGVADQMLSATIQIK
;
A
#
# COMPACT_ATOMS: atom_id res chain seq x y z
N MET A 1 -7.66 4.01 7.42
CA MET A 1 -8.39 2.72 7.44
C MET A 1 -8.50 2.24 8.87
N GLN A 2 -9.65 1.69 9.27
CA GLN A 2 -9.81 0.99 10.53
C GLN A 2 -9.74 -0.50 10.27
N LYS A 3 -8.78 -1.18 10.90
CA LYS A 3 -8.73 -2.64 10.86
C LYS A 3 -9.87 -3.22 11.72
N PRO A 4 -10.25 -4.50 11.54
CA PRO A 4 -11.26 -5.15 12.37
C PRO A 4 -10.95 -5.15 13.88
N ASN A 5 -9.67 -5.02 14.25
CA ASN A 5 -9.22 -4.90 15.64
C ASN A 5 -9.35 -3.46 16.22
N GLY A 6 -9.88 -2.50 15.45
CA GLY A 6 -10.06 -1.10 15.85
C GLY A 6 -8.85 -0.20 15.61
N GLU A 7 -7.69 -0.76 15.24
CA GLU A 7 -6.46 0.00 15.02
C GLU A 7 -6.49 0.75 13.68
N VAL A 8 -5.96 1.98 13.67
CA VAL A 8 -5.85 2.80 12.47
C VAL A 8 -4.62 2.38 11.67
N ALA A 9 -4.86 2.08 10.39
CA ALA A 9 -3.83 1.81 9.41
C ALA A 9 -3.97 2.74 8.20
N TYR A 10 -2.87 2.96 7.51
CA TYR A 10 -2.79 3.79 6.31
C TYR A 10 -2.57 2.88 5.10
N THR A 11 -3.07 3.28 3.93
CA THR A 11 -2.90 2.51 2.69
C THR A 11 -2.75 3.48 1.52
N ARG A 12 -2.12 2.99 0.45
CA ARG A 12 -2.16 3.62 -0.88
C ARG A 12 -3.05 2.86 -1.87
N GLN A 13 -3.69 1.80 -1.42
CA GLN A 13 -4.54 1.00 -2.29
C GLN A 13 -5.76 1.81 -2.74
N GLY A 14 -6.04 1.76 -4.05
CA GLY A 14 -7.27 2.27 -4.64
C GLY A 14 -8.37 1.22 -4.83
N ALA A 15 -8.08 -0.06 -4.55
CA ALA A 15 -8.98 -1.18 -4.76
C ALA A 15 -9.98 -1.35 -3.60
N PHE A 16 -10.99 -0.49 -3.57
CA PHE A 16 -12.04 -0.51 -2.57
C PHE A 16 -13.24 -1.36 -3.02
N HIS A 17 -13.87 -2.02 -2.06
CA HIS A 17 -15.07 -2.81 -2.22
C HIS A 17 -16.16 -2.29 -1.29
N ARG A 18 -17.40 -2.58 -1.63
CA ARG A 18 -18.57 -2.23 -0.84
C ARG A 18 -19.12 -3.49 -0.17
N ASP A 19 -19.41 -3.40 1.13
CA ASP A 19 -20.11 -4.46 1.88
C ASP A 19 -21.62 -4.49 1.57
N GLY A 20 -22.31 -5.57 1.97
CA GLY A 20 -23.77 -5.66 2.02
C GLY A 20 -24.43 -4.55 2.86
N THR A 21 -23.71 -3.96 3.81
CA THR A 21 -24.16 -2.78 4.58
C THR A 21 -23.92 -1.44 3.87
N GLY A 22 -23.24 -1.43 2.72
CA GLY A 22 -22.90 -0.21 1.98
C GLY A 22 -21.59 0.44 2.38
N LYS A 23 -20.90 -0.04 3.41
CA LYS A 23 -19.62 0.52 3.84
C LYS A 23 -18.50 0.21 2.86
N VAL A 24 -17.61 1.19 2.67
CA VAL A 24 -16.40 1.03 1.86
C VAL A 24 -15.31 0.33 2.68
N LEU A 25 -14.83 -0.80 2.17
CA LEU A 25 -13.79 -1.63 2.79
C LEU A 25 -12.73 -2.07 1.77
N LEU A 26 -11.56 -2.45 2.29
CA LEU A 26 -10.52 -3.13 1.54
C LEU A 26 -10.78 -4.63 1.51
N SER A 27 -10.11 -5.36 0.60
CA SER A 27 -10.21 -6.83 0.49
C SER A 27 -9.89 -7.58 1.80
N ASN A 28 -9.11 -6.98 2.70
CA ASN A 28 -8.77 -7.51 4.02
C ASN A 28 -9.82 -7.18 5.11
N GLY A 29 -10.97 -6.60 4.75
CA GLY A 29 -12.05 -6.24 5.68
C GLY A 29 -11.82 -4.94 6.46
N SER A 30 -10.73 -4.21 6.21
CA SER A 30 -10.50 -2.90 6.83
C SER A 30 -11.46 -1.85 6.27
N THR A 31 -12.11 -1.08 7.13
CA THR A 31 -13.08 -0.04 6.75
C THR A 31 -12.40 1.30 6.50
N MET A 32 -12.93 2.11 5.58
CA MET A 32 -12.45 3.47 5.33
C MET A 32 -12.70 4.40 6.53
N ILE A 33 -11.76 5.33 6.76
CA ILE A 33 -11.92 6.44 7.71
C ILE A 33 -11.67 7.73 6.92
N PRO A 34 -12.58 8.72 6.93
CA PRO A 34 -13.91 8.65 7.55
C PRO A 34 -14.81 7.57 6.90
N PRO A 35 -15.80 7.03 7.63
CA PRO A 35 -16.64 5.96 7.10
C PRO A 35 -17.57 6.50 6.00
N ILE A 36 -17.36 6.02 4.77
CA ILE A 36 -18.24 6.31 3.63
C ILE A 36 -19.20 5.13 3.47
N THR A 37 -20.50 5.43 3.46
CA THR A 37 -21.56 4.43 3.28
C THR A 37 -22.33 4.75 2.01
N VAL A 38 -22.18 3.88 1.01
CA VAL A 38 -22.92 3.98 -0.25
C VAL A 38 -24.30 3.35 -0.05
N PRO A 39 -25.40 4.08 -0.32
CA PRO A 39 -26.74 3.55 -0.14
C PRO A 39 -27.11 2.51 -1.21
N GLY A 40 -28.04 1.60 -0.90
CA GLY A 40 -28.43 0.46 -1.76
C GLY A 40 -29.07 0.85 -3.09
N ASN A 41 -29.70 2.02 -3.14
CA ASN A 41 -30.36 2.59 -4.31
C ASN A 41 -29.45 3.51 -5.16
N ALA A 42 -28.15 3.57 -4.84
CA ALA A 42 -27.18 4.28 -5.68
C ALA A 42 -26.93 3.50 -6.98
N VAL A 43 -27.10 4.17 -8.11
CA VAL A 43 -26.84 3.65 -9.46
C VAL A 43 -25.38 3.82 -9.82
N ASP A 44 -24.78 4.94 -9.43
CA ASP A 44 -23.38 5.26 -9.71
C ASP A 44 -22.74 6.01 -8.52
N VAL A 45 -21.42 5.99 -8.42
CA VAL A 45 -20.65 6.74 -7.42
C VAL A 45 -19.59 7.55 -8.15
N LYS A 46 -19.56 8.86 -7.93
CA LYS A 46 -18.57 9.78 -8.48
C LYS A 46 -17.67 10.29 -7.37
N ILE A 47 -16.36 10.29 -7.62
CA ILE A 47 -15.35 10.76 -6.69
C ILE A 47 -14.62 11.93 -7.36
N SER A 48 -14.68 13.12 -6.74
CA SER A 48 -13.97 14.29 -7.25
C SER A 48 -12.46 14.18 -6.97
N PRO A 49 -11.60 14.89 -7.72
CA PRO A 49 -10.17 14.94 -7.44
C PRO A 49 -9.81 15.45 -6.04
N GLN A 50 -10.73 16.21 -5.42
CA GLN A 50 -10.69 16.72 -4.05
C GLN A 50 -11.22 15.72 -3.00
N GLY A 51 -11.58 14.52 -3.45
CA GLY A 51 -12.05 13.41 -2.60
C GLY A 51 -13.49 13.49 -2.16
N GLU A 52 -14.30 14.41 -2.68
CA GLU A 52 -15.74 14.41 -2.41
C GLU A 52 -16.37 13.22 -3.10
N VAL A 53 -17.16 12.44 -2.36
CA VAL A 53 -17.81 11.24 -2.84
C VAL A 53 -19.30 11.49 -2.94
N LYS A 54 -19.84 11.40 -4.16
CA LYS A 54 -21.27 11.59 -4.43
C LYS A 54 -21.84 10.29 -4.99
N ALA A 55 -22.99 9.87 -4.48
CA ALA A 55 -23.78 8.80 -5.08
C ALA A 55 -24.87 9.39 -5.97
N GLN A 56 -24.98 8.89 -7.19
CA GLN A 56 -26.11 9.15 -8.06
C GLN A 56 -27.20 8.13 -7.77
N MET A 57 -28.37 8.61 -7.36
CA MET A 57 -29.53 7.80 -7.02
C MET A 57 -30.35 7.46 -8.27
N GLN A 58 -31.23 6.45 -8.12
CA GLN A 58 -32.10 5.99 -9.20
C GLN A 58 -33.14 7.03 -9.67
N ASP A 59 -33.47 8.00 -8.82
CA ASP A 59 -34.33 9.14 -9.13
C ASP A 59 -33.60 10.29 -9.85
N GLY A 60 -32.29 10.13 -10.10
CA GLY A 60 -31.44 11.15 -10.72
C GLY A 60 -30.88 12.20 -9.75
N SER A 61 -31.20 12.13 -8.46
CA SER A 61 -30.59 13.00 -7.45
C SER A 61 -29.14 12.58 -7.15
N GLU A 62 -28.29 13.55 -6.83
CA GLU A 62 -26.94 13.29 -6.31
C GLU A 62 -26.94 13.50 -4.79
N GLN A 63 -26.54 12.47 -4.05
CA GLN A 63 -26.36 12.54 -2.60
C GLN A 63 -24.87 12.59 -2.26
N ASP A 64 -24.47 13.57 -1.46
CA ASP A 64 -23.13 13.63 -0.88
C ASP A 64 -22.98 12.54 0.20
N LEU A 65 -21.95 11.70 0.04
CA LEU A 65 -21.60 10.62 0.96
C LEU A 65 -20.44 11.00 1.90
N GLY A 66 -19.87 12.19 1.71
CA GLY A 66 -18.74 12.71 2.47
C GLY A 66 -17.45 12.79 1.65
N GLN A 67 -16.35 13.06 2.34
CA GLN A 67 -15.07 13.36 1.73
C GLN A 67 -13.97 12.40 2.19
N ILE A 68 -13.21 11.86 1.23
CA ILE A 68 -11.99 11.11 1.45
C ILE A 68 -10.87 12.09 1.82
N GLN A 69 -10.22 11.86 2.95
CA GLN A 69 -9.07 12.62 3.38
C GLN A 69 -7.78 11.86 3.07
N LEU A 70 -6.75 12.59 2.64
CA LEU A 70 -5.41 12.04 2.48
C LEU A 70 -4.56 12.35 3.70
N VAL A 71 -3.58 11.49 3.93
CA VAL A 71 -2.63 11.65 5.02
C VAL A 71 -1.22 11.59 4.47
N ARG A 72 -0.44 12.64 4.76
CA ARG A 72 0.97 12.73 4.43
C ARG A 72 1.81 12.45 5.66
N PHE A 73 2.95 11.82 5.43
CA PHE A 73 4.01 11.65 6.42
C PHE A 73 5.26 12.38 5.94
N VAL A 74 6.06 12.90 6.89
CA VAL A 74 7.33 13.56 6.56
C VAL A 74 8.30 12.56 5.94
N ASN A 75 8.30 11.32 6.44
CA ASN A 75 9.13 10.24 5.93
C ASN A 75 8.33 8.96 5.72
N GLU A 76 8.02 8.66 4.46
CA GLU A 76 7.24 7.49 4.08
C GLU A 76 8.03 6.18 4.26
N GLN A 77 9.35 6.21 4.12
CA GLN A 77 10.23 5.05 4.35
C GLN A 77 10.30 4.66 5.83
N GLY A 78 9.92 5.58 6.72
CA GLY A 78 9.78 5.30 8.15
C GLY A 78 8.49 4.56 8.51
N LEU A 79 7.55 4.39 7.56
CA LEU A 79 6.32 3.64 7.81
C LEU A 79 6.60 2.16 7.94
N HIS A 80 5.98 1.52 8.92
CA HIS A 80 6.10 0.09 9.10
C HIS A 80 4.99 -0.62 8.32
N SER A 81 5.36 -1.43 7.33
CA SER A 81 4.43 -2.26 6.59
C SER A 81 3.81 -3.33 7.50
N MET A 82 2.49 -3.45 7.48
CA MET A 82 1.74 -4.45 8.24
C MET A 82 1.31 -5.64 7.38
N GLY A 83 1.70 -5.66 6.10
CA GLY A 83 1.15 -6.59 5.10
C GLY A 83 -0.07 -6.02 4.37
N ASP A 84 -0.46 -6.65 3.26
CA ASP A 84 -1.63 -6.28 2.43
C ASP A 84 -1.69 -4.81 2.00
N GLY A 85 -0.55 -4.14 1.87
CA GLY A 85 -0.49 -2.72 1.53
C GLY A 85 -0.93 -1.77 2.66
N LEU A 86 -1.06 -2.27 3.89
CA LEU A 86 -1.31 -1.48 5.09
C LEU A 86 0.00 -1.02 5.75
N PHE A 87 -0.03 0.18 6.30
CA PHE A 87 1.10 0.83 6.96
C PHE A 87 0.69 1.38 8.32
N ARG A 88 1.61 1.30 9.30
CA ARG A 88 1.49 1.98 10.59
C ARG A 88 2.56 3.06 10.74
N PRO A 89 2.24 4.19 11.38
CA PRO A 89 3.21 5.24 11.67
C PRO A 89 4.21 4.77 12.73
N THR A 90 5.45 5.26 12.60
CA THR A 90 6.51 5.03 13.58
C THR A 90 7.12 6.37 14.00
N LEU A 91 8.01 6.36 15.00
CA LEU A 91 8.78 7.57 15.35
C LEU A 91 9.61 8.10 14.17
N ALA A 92 10.07 7.21 13.28
CA ALA A 92 10.87 7.57 12.12
C ALA A 92 10.04 8.15 10.95
N SER A 93 8.72 7.90 10.90
CA SER A 93 7.85 8.45 9.85
C SER A 93 7.42 9.90 10.12
N GLY A 94 7.50 10.33 11.38
CA GLY A 94 6.92 11.58 11.85
C GLY A 94 5.41 11.48 12.07
N ALA A 95 4.81 12.59 12.49
CA ALA A 95 3.37 12.69 12.74
C ALA A 95 2.56 12.68 11.43
N PRO A 96 1.37 12.04 11.43
CA PRO A 96 0.45 12.11 10.29
C PRO A 96 -0.11 13.53 10.12
N THR A 97 -0.02 14.09 8.92
CA THR A 97 -0.72 15.31 8.53
C THR A 97 -1.90 14.95 7.65
N GLN A 98 -3.12 15.16 8.13
CA GLN A 98 -4.34 14.88 7.37
C GLN A 98 -4.78 16.15 6.62
N GLY A 99 -5.33 16.00 5.42
CA GLY A 99 -5.84 17.12 4.64
C GLY A 99 -6.68 16.69 3.45
N VAL A 100 -7.17 17.69 2.73
CA VAL A 100 -7.98 17.51 1.53
C VAL A 100 -7.06 17.14 0.35
N PRO A 101 -7.41 16.12 -0.45
CA PRO A 101 -6.70 15.84 -1.70
C PRO A 101 -6.58 17.07 -2.60
N GLY A 102 -5.39 17.35 -3.12
CA GLY A 102 -5.12 18.51 -3.97
C GLY A 102 -4.77 19.82 -3.24
N GLU A 103 -4.86 19.85 -1.90
CA GLU A 103 -4.44 20.99 -1.08
C GLU A 103 -3.14 20.69 -0.31
N ASP A 104 -2.43 21.73 0.18
CA ASP A 104 -1.24 21.60 1.04
C ASP A 104 -0.12 20.67 0.51
N GLY A 105 -0.03 20.51 -0.82
CA GLY A 105 0.92 19.62 -1.48
C GLY A 105 0.55 18.13 -1.39
N LEU A 106 -0.70 17.81 -1.02
CA LEU A 106 -1.28 16.48 -1.14
C LEU A 106 -1.64 16.20 -2.61
N GLY A 107 -1.50 14.94 -3.02
CA GLY A 107 -1.90 14.50 -4.36
C GLY A 107 -3.42 14.60 -4.57
N SER A 108 -3.84 14.59 -5.83
CA SER A 108 -5.26 14.51 -6.22
C SER A 108 -5.72 13.05 -6.35
N LEU A 109 -6.99 12.80 -6.12
CA LEU A 109 -7.59 11.49 -6.39
C LEU A 109 -7.97 11.36 -7.88
N MET A 110 -7.81 10.16 -8.44
CA MET A 110 -8.23 9.84 -9.80
C MET A 110 -9.15 8.63 -9.75
N GLN A 111 -10.43 8.84 -10.05
CA GLN A 111 -11.41 7.77 -10.09
C GLN A 111 -11.16 6.85 -11.29
N GLY A 112 -11.28 5.53 -11.09
CA GLY A 112 -11.16 4.52 -12.16
C GLY A 112 -9.72 4.17 -12.54
N ALA A 113 -8.72 4.79 -11.91
CA ALA A 113 -7.32 4.43 -12.03
C ALA A 113 -6.85 3.68 -10.78
N LEU A 114 -6.00 2.67 -10.97
CA LEU A 114 -5.31 1.98 -9.88
C LEU A 114 -3.81 2.30 -9.98
N GLU A 115 -3.21 2.67 -8.85
CA GLU A 115 -1.77 2.91 -8.78
C GLU A 115 -1.01 1.58 -8.97
N GLY A 116 -0.20 1.51 -10.02
CA GLY A 116 0.61 0.35 -10.34
C GLY A 116 1.85 0.26 -9.44
N SER A 117 2.45 -0.93 -9.37
CA SER A 117 3.77 -1.06 -8.73
C SER A 117 4.81 -0.30 -9.55
N ASN A 118 5.64 0.49 -8.88
CA ASN A 118 6.79 1.16 -9.49
C ASN A 118 7.98 0.19 -9.78
N VAL A 119 7.81 -1.09 -9.48
CA VAL A 119 8.85 -2.12 -9.64
C VAL A 119 8.84 -2.67 -11.08
N ASN A 120 9.97 -2.54 -11.76
CA ASN A 120 10.17 -3.16 -13.06
C ASN A 120 10.62 -4.61 -12.89
N VAL A 121 9.72 -5.56 -13.20
CA VAL A 121 9.94 -7.00 -13.04
C VAL A 121 11.21 -7.49 -13.73
N ALA A 122 11.51 -6.99 -14.94
CA ALA A 122 12.70 -7.41 -15.69
C ALA A 122 13.98 -6.99 -14.95
N GLN A 123 14.02 -5.75 -14.46
CA GLN A 123 15.16 -5.23 -13.70
C GLN A 123 15.35 -5.98 -12.37
N SER A 124 14.26 -6.21 -11.63
CA SER A 124 14.32 -6.93 -10.36
C SER A 124 14.76 -8.39 -10.52
N MET A 125 14.40 -9.05 -11.65
CA MET A 125 14.91 -10.38 -11.96
C MET A 125 16.42 -10.38 -12.24
N VAL A 126 16.93 -9.37 -12.97
CA VAL A 126 18.37 -9.23 -13.23
C VAL A 126 19.13 -9.02 -11.92
N GLU A 127 18.62 -8.17 -11.02
CA GLU A 127 19.20 -7.95 -9.68
C GLU A 127 19.20 -9.23 -8.84
N MET A 128 18.11 -10.01 -8.88
CA MET A 128 18.03 -11.31 -8.20
C MET A 128 19.05 -12.30 -8.77
N ILE A 129 19.22 -12.37 -10.10
CA ILE A 129 20.21 -13.24 -10.75
C ILE A 129 21.63 -12.82 -10.35
N GLN A 130 21.91 -11.52 -10.26
CA GLN A 130 23.20 -11.02 -9.80
C GLN A 130 23.45 -11.38 -8.33
N ALA A 131 22.46 -11.21 -7.45
CA ALA A 131 22.56 -11.61 -6.05
C ALA A 131 22.76 -13.13 -5.90
N GLN A 132 22.05 -13.94 -6.68
CA GLN A 132 22.22 -15.40 -6.70
C GLN A 132 23.62 -15.78 -7.19
N ARG A 133 24.12 -15.18 -8.28
CA ARG A 133 25.49 -15.44 -8.77
C ARG A 133 26.54 -15.00 -7.76
N ALA A 134 26.35 -13.88 -7.07
CA ALA A 134 27.24 -13.47 -5.99
C ALA A 134 27.25 -14.50 -4.86
N TYR A 135 26.10 -15.04 -4.47
CA TYR A 135 25.99 -16.10 -3.49
C TYR A 135 26.65 -17.42 -3.96
N GLU A 136 26.43 -17.83 -5.21
CA GLU A 136 27.07 -19.01 -5.82
C GLU A 136 28.59 -18.86 -5.89
N MET A 137 29.09 -17.67 -6.24
CA MET A 137 30.53 -17.40 -6.23
C MET A 137 31.09 -17.45 -4.81
N ASN A 138 30.42 -16.81 -3.83
CA ASN A 138 30.85 -16.81 -2.44
C ASN A 138 30.89 -18.23 -1.85
N THR A 139 29.87 -19.05 -2.11
CA THR A 139 29.83 -20.45 -1.66
C THR A 139 30.89 -21.32 -2.33
N LYS A 140 31.18 -21.09 -3.62
CA LYS A 140 32.25 -21.80 -4.34
C LYS A 140 33.63 -21.40 -3.82
N ILE A 141 33.87 -20.12 -3.51
CA ILE A 141 35.11 -19.66 -2.88
C ILE A 141 35.29 -20.31 -1.52
N MET A 142 34.24 -20.37 -0.69
CA MET A 142 34.29 -21.07 0.60
C MET A 142 34.62 -22.55 0.44
N GLY A 143 33.99 -23.25 -0.51
CA GLY A 143 34.29 -24.66 -0.77
C GLY A 143 35.75 -24.90 -1.23
N VAL A 144 36.30 -24.01 -2.06
CA VAL A 144 37.72 -24.09 -2.46
C VAL A 144 38.65 -23.80 -1.28
N ALA A 145 38.30 -22.84 -0.42
CA ALA A 145 39.05 -22.58 0.80
C ALA A 145 39.04 -23.79 1.76
N ASP A 146 37.89 -24.44 1.94
CA ASP A 146 37.76 -25.66 2.74
C ASP A 146 38.59 -26.83 2.17
N GLN A 147 38.62 -26.98 0.85
CA GLN A 147 39.46 -27.98 0.19
C GLN A 147 40.95 -27.72 0.41
N MET A 148 41.39 -26.45 0.31
CA MET A 148 42.78 -26.07 0.57
C MET A 148 43.18 -26.28 2.04
N LEU A 149 42.27 -25.96 2.97
CA LEU A 149 42.47 -26.23 4.40
C LEU A 149 42.60 -27.74 4.68
N SER A 150 41.72 -28.55 4.11
CA SER A 150 41.76 -30.01 4.27
C SER A 150 43.05 -30.62 3.67
N ALA A 151 43.46 -30.17 2.49
CA ALA A 151 44.71 -30.60 1.86
C ALA A 151 45.94 -30.24 2.73
N THR A 152 45.94 -29.06 3.37
CA THR A 152 47.02 -28.65 4.28
C THR A 152 47.08 -29.52 5.54
N ILE A 153 45.93 -29.93 6.07
CA ILE A 153 45.84 -30.81 7.25
C ILE A 153 46.33 -32.24 6.93
N GLN A 154 46.16 -32.72 5.69
CA GLN A 154 46.59 -34.05 5.26
C GLN A 154 48.10 -34.18 4.98
N ILE A 155 48.84 -33.07 4.88
CA ILE A 155 50.31 -33.08 4.65
C ILE A 155 51.07 -33.18 6.00
N LYS A 156 50.56 -33.97 6.94
CA LYS A 156 51.20 -34.25 8.23
C LYS A 156 51.34 -35.75 8.43
#